data_AF-X0UBQ7-F1
#
_entry.id   AF-X0UBQ7-F1
#
_cell.length_a   1.000
_cell.length_b   1.000
_cell.length_c   1.000
_cell.angle_alpha   90.00
_cell.angle_beta   90.00
_cell.angle_gamma   90.00
#
_symmetry.space_group_name_H-M   'P 1'
#
loop_
_entity.id
_entity.type
_entity.pdbx_description
1 polymer ?
#
loop_
_entity_poly.entity_id
_entity_poly.type
_entity_poly.pdbx_seq_one_letter_code
_entity_poly.pdbx_strand_id
1 'polypeptide(L)'
;MIDMERADLHWWDDLHTPEEEKEKEPHLKGTTAIQFIKTSNITIHTLDLLKSVYLNIFSCKNFDPEIVKRFTEEWFKGKIVNNHVIERK
;
A
#
# COMPACT_ATOMS: atom_id res chain seq x y z
N MET A 1 15.23 -1.42 2.67
CA MET A 1 14.07 -1.21 3.58
C MET A 1 13.56 -2.55 4.10
N ILE A 2 13.19 -3.48 3.22
CA ILE A 2 12.85 -4.86 3.58
C ILE A 2 13.59 -5.74 2.56
N ASP A 3 14.63 -6.42 3.01
CA ASP A 3 15.54 -7.17 2.14
C ASP A 3 14.95 -8.55 1.78
N MET A 4 13.87 -8.51 1.02
CA MET A 4 13.07 -9.66 0.60
C MET A 4 13.02 -9.78 -0.92
N GLU A 5 13.02 -11.01 -1.41
CA GLU A 5 12.90 -11.32 -2.84
C GLU A 5 11.50 -10.96 -3.34
N ARG A 6 11.44 -10.17 -4.43
CA ARG A 6 10.20 -9.74 -5.08
C ARG A 6 9.61 -10.90 -5.90
N ALA A 7 8.30 -11.08 -5.82
CA ALA A 7 7.53 -12.02 -6.62
C ALA A 7 6.44 -11.29 -7.42
N ASP A 8 5.28 -11.92 -7.62
CA ASP A 8 4.20 -11.39 -8.44
C ASP A 8 3.61 -10.08 -7.92
N LEU A 9 3.20 -9.22 -8.85
CA LEU A 9 2.49 -7.99 -8.58
C LEU A 9 1.13 -8.05 -9.29
N HIS A 10 0.07 -7.88 -8.51
CA HIS A 10 -1.27 -7.67 -9.04
C HIS A 10 -1.79 -6.33 -8.55
N TRP A 11 -2.47 -5.60 -9.42
CA TRP A 11 -3.05 -4.32 -9.09
C TRP A 11 -4.27 -4.02 -9.95
N TRP A 12 -5.07 -3.07 -9.49
CA TRP A 12 -6.24 -2.55 -10.17
C TRP A 12 -6.32 -1.04 -9.93
N ASP A 13 -6.63 -0.29 -10.99
CA ASP A 13 -7.12 1.09 -10.95
C ASP A 13 -8.10 1.32 -12.12
N ASP A 14 -8.69 2.51 -12.17
CA ASP A 14 -9.59 2.95 -13.23
C ASP A 14 -8.97 4.03 -14.15
N LEU A 15 -7.62 4.13 -14.18
CA LEU A 15 -6.92 5.22 -14.87
C LEU A 15 -7.23 5.25 -16.37
N HIS A 16 -7.38 4.07 -16.97
CA HIS A 16 -7.66 3.88 -18.40
C HIS A 16 -9.12 3.51 -18.70
N THR A 17 -9.98 3.50 -17.69
CA THR A 17 -11.42 3.26 -17.86
C THR A 17 -12.10 4.50 -18.46
N PRO A 18 -13.11 4.37 -19.35
CA PRO A 18 -13.90 5.50 -19.82
C PRO A 18 -14.51 6.29 -18.66
N GLU A 19 -14.55 7.63 -18.75
CA GLU A 19 -15.01 8.50 -17.64
C GLU A 19 -16.44 8.18 -17.16
N GLU A 20 -17.27 7.66 -18.06
CA GLU A 20 -18.65 7.25 -17.78
C GLU A 20 -18.72 6.04 -16.83
N GLU A 21 -17.72 5.16 -16.92
CA GLU A 21 -17.60 3.89 -16.18
C GLU A 21 -16.63 3.99 -14.99
N LYS A 22 -15.91 5.11 -14.85
CA LYS A 22 -15.01 5.34 -13.71
C LYS A 22 -15.77 5.36 -12.39
N GLU A 23 -15.06 4.93 -11.36
CA GLU A 23 -15.59 4.92 -10.02
C GLU A 23 -15.73 6.37 -9.49
N LYS A 24 -16.88 6.63 -8.87
CA LYS A 24 -17.26 7.97 -8.39
C LYS A 24 -17.35 8.02 -6.88
N GLU A 25 -17.53 6.88 -6.23
CA GLU A 25 -17.55 6.80 -4.78
C GLU A 25 -16.16 7.12 -4.21
N PRO A 26 -16.02 8.11 -3.31
CA PRO A 26 -14.73 8.54 -2.77
C PRO A 26 -13.87 7.45 -2.14
N HIS A 27 -14.51 6.39 -1.63
CA HIS A 27 -13.87 5.28 -0.95
C HIS A 27 -13.54 4.09 -1.88
N LEU A 28 -13.96 4.15 -3.15
CA LEU A 28 -13.70 3.13 -4.16
C LEU A 28 -12.76 3.64 -5.25
N LYS A 29 -12.60 4.96 -5.38
CA LYS A 29 -11.70 5.57 -6.37
C LYS A 29 -10.24 5.61 -5.90
N GLY A 30 -9.39 4.88 -6.63
CA GLY A 30 -7.94 4.91 -6.53
C GLY A 30 -7.33 3.56 -6.90
N THR A 31 -6.08 3.33 -6.51
CA THR A 31 -5.34 2.09 -6.84
C THR A 31 -5.35 1.11 -5.67
N THR A 32 -5.62 -0.16 -5.97
CA THR A 32 -5.34 -1.31 -5.08
C THR A 32 -4.21 -2.13 -5.67
N ALA A 33 -3.19 -2.46 -4.88
CA ALA A 33 -2.12 -3.35 -5.32
C ALA A 33 -1.69 -4.33 -4.23
N ILE A 34 -1.28 -5.52 -4.67
CA ILE A 34 -0.70 -6.58 -3.85
C ILE A 34 0.62 -6.96 -4.51
N GLN A 35 1.72 -6.66 -3.82
CA GLN A 35 3.06 -7.11 -4.18
C GLN A 35 3.41 -8.31 -3.31
N PHE A 36 3.46 -9.50 -3.92
CA PHE A 36 4.02 -10.66 -3.25
C PHE A 36 5.53 -10.50 -3.11
N ILE A 37 6.02 -10.89 -1.94
CA ILE A 37 7.44 -11.07 -1.65
C ILE A 37 7.60 -12.50 -1.12
N LYS A 38 8.81 -13.04 -1.08
CA LYS A 38 9.03 -14.42 -0.64
C LYS A 38 8.27 -14.74 0.66
N THR A 39 7.39 -15.74 0.61
CA THR A 39 6.54 -16.22 1.72
C THR A 39 5.67 -15.17 2.42
N SER A 40 5.45 -14.00 1.83
CA SER A 40 4.77 -12.86 2.49
C SER A 40 4.24 -11.83 1.46
N ASN A 41 3.74 -10.67 1.88
CA ASN A 41 3.15 -9.70 0.94
C ASN A 41 3.12 -8.25 1.46
N ILE A 42 3.07 -7.32 0.53
CA ILE A 42 2.80 -5.90 0.78
C ILE A 42 1.51 -5.55 0.04
N THR A 43 0.52 -4.99 0.74
CA THR A 43 -0.73 -4.55 0.14
C THR A 43 -0.92 -3.06 0.35
N ILE A 44 -1.46 -2.39 -0.66
CA ILE A 44 -1.75 -0.97 -0.61
C ILE A 44 -3.13 -0.67 -1.22
N HIS A 45 -3.85 0.23 -0.57
CA HIS A 45 -5.04 0.87 -1.10
C HIS A 45 -4.85 2.38 -1.04
N THR A 46 -4.99 3.05 -2.17
CA THR A 46 -4.95 4.50 -2.28
C THR A 46 -6.35 5.00 -2.58
N LEU A 47 -6.77 6.07 -1.91
CA LEU A 47 -8.06 6.72 -2.12
C LEU A 47 -7.81 8.14 -2.62
N ASP A 48 -7.95 8.35 -3.92
CA ASP A 48 -7.49 9.56 -4.60
C ASP A 48 -8.28 10.80 -4.20
N LEU A 49 -9.58 10.63 -3.95
CA LEU A 49 -10.48 11.71 -3.54
C LEU A 49 -10.32 12.03 -2.05
N LEU A 50 -10.09 11.01 -1.22
CA LEU A 50 -9.91 11.17 0.22
C LEU A 50 -8.47 11.50 0.63
N LYS A 51 -7.53 11.50 -0.33
CA LYS A 51 -6.09 11.73 -0.11
C LYS A 51 -5.55 10.86 1.03
N SER A 52 -5.99 9.61 1.07
CA SER A 52 -5.70 8.65 2.13
C SER A 52 -5.06 7.41 1.54
N VAL A 53 -4.10 6.84 2.26
CA VAL A 53 -3.36 5.64 1.84
C VAL A 53 -3.37 4.64 2.99
N TYR A 54 -3.75 3.40 2.68
CA TYR A 54 -3.71 2.27 3.59
C TYR A 54 -2.62 1.33 3.10
N LEU A 55 -1.56 1.18 3.90
CA LEU A 55 -0.41 0.33 3.58
C LEU A 55 -0.31 -0.77 4.64
N ASN A 56 -0.22 -2.01 4.18
CA ASN A 56 0.05 -3.16 5.03
C ASN A 56 1.32 -3.86 4.53
N ILE A 57 2.22 -4.13 5.46
CA ILE A 57 3.48 -4.81 5.19
C ILE A 57 3.49 -6.06 6.05
N PHE A 58 3.31 -7.21 5.42
CA PHE A 58 3.47 -8.49 6.06
C PHE A 58 4.77 -9.12 5.55
N SER A 59 5.71 -9.41 6.46
CA SER A 59 7.00 -10.01 6.09
C SER A 59 7.42 -11.06 7.09
N CYS A 60 8.04 -12.14 6.59
CA CYS A 60 8.72 -13.13 7.43
C CYS A 60 10.12 -12.68 7.86
N LYS A 61 10.67 -11.61 7.26
CA LYS A 61 11.96 -11.04 7.65
C LYS A 61 11.76 -9.77 8.46
N ASN A 62 12.60 -9.58 9.46
CA ASN A 62 12.57 -8.38 10.29
C ASN A 62 12.82 -7.12 9.44
N PHE A 63 12.10 -6.07 9.76
CA PHE A 63 12.28 -4.73 9.22
C PHE A 63 12.10 -3.71 10.35
N ASP A 64 12.70 -2.53 10.18
CA ASP A 64 12.54 -1.43 11.12
C ASP A 64 11.27 -0.64 10.76
N PRO A 65 10.22 -0.63 11.63
CA PRO A 65 8.99 0.10 11.36
C PRO A 65 9.19 1.61 11.18
N GLU A 66 10.23 2.20 11.79
CA GLU A 66 10.48 3.64 11.69
C GLU A 66 11.04 4.03 10.32
N ILE A 67 11.89 3.18 9.74
CA ILE A 67 12.35 3.34 8.36
C ILE A 67 11.16 3.27 7.39
N VAL A 68 10.23 2.33 7.62
CA VAL A 68 9.02 2.19 6.79
C VAL A 68 8.13 3.43 6.88
N LYS A 69 7.89 3.95 8.09
CA LYS A 69 7.07 5.14 8.30
C LYS A 69 7.64 6.34 7.57
N ARG A 70 8.92 6.65 7.81
CA ARG A 70 9.58 7.79 7.17
C ARG A 70 9.54 7.68 5.64
N PHE A 71 9.86 6.51 5.10
CA PHE A 71 9.78 6.27 3.66
C PHE A 71 8.36 6.52 3.13
N THR A 72 7.34 6.05 3.83
CA THR A 72 5.93 6.18 3.42
C THR A 72 5.50 7.65 3.43
N GLU A 73 5.85 8.41 4.46
CA GLU A 73 5.55 9.85 4.54
C GLU A 73 6.25 10.65 3.44
N GLU A 74 7.54 10.40 3.22
CA GLU A 74 8.33 11.07 2.18
C GLU A 74 7.79 10.74 0.78
N TRP A 75 7.48 9.47 0.51
CA TRP A 75 6.98 9.01 -0.78
C TRP A 75 5.62 9.63 -1.13
N PHE A 76 4.66 9.56 -0.20
CA PHE A 76 3.31 10.10 -0.42
C PHE A 76 3.18 11.59 -0.12
N LYS A 77 4.25 12.23 0.38
CA LYS A 77 4.23 13.61 0.89
C LYS A 77 3.09 13.82 1.91
N GLY A 78 2.87 12.81 2.74
CA GLY A 78 1.77 12.71 3.69
C GLY A 78 2.26 12.67 5.13
N LYS A 79 1.35 12.32 6.05
CA LYS A 79 1.65 12.08 7.46
C LYS A 79 1.02 10.77 7.92
N ILE A 80 1.69 10.03 8.80
CA ILE A 80 1.11 8.85 9.42
C ILE A 80 0.01 9.28 10.40
N VAL A 81 -1.24 8.94 10.07
CA VAL A 81 -2.40 9.20 10.94
C VAL A 81 -2.58 8.07 11.96
N ASN A 82 -2.34 6.82 11.53
CA ASN A 82 -2.41 5.65 12.39
C ASN A 82 -1.38 4.61 11.91
N ASN A 83 -0.78 3.88 12.86
CA ASN A 83 0.11 2.77 12.57
C ASN A 83 -0.01 1.72 13.66
N HIS A 84 0.14 0.45 13.27
CA HIS A 84 0.17 -0.67 14.18
C HIS A 84 1.19 -1.70 13.71
N VAL A 85 1.99 -2.21 14.64
CA VAL A 85 3.03 -3.20 14.36
C VAL A 85 2.72 -4.43 15.19
N ILE A 86 2.65 -5.58 14.53
CA ILE A 86 2.36 -6.87 15.16
C ILE A 86 3.52 -7.82 14.86
N GLU A 87 4.17 -8.31 15.91
CA GLU A 87 5.09 -9.45 15.81
C GLU A 87 4.25 -10.74 15.82
N ARG A 88 4.41 -11.60 14.81
CA ARG A 88 3.71 -12.88 14.69
C ARG A 88 4.73 -14.00 14.85
N LYS A 89 4.57 -14.83 15.89
CA LYS A 89 5.44 -15.96 16.23
C LYS A 89 4.79 -17.28 15.86
#